data_AF-X6MH71-F1
#
_entry.id   AF-X6MH71-F1
#
_cell.length_a   1.000
_cell.length_b   1.000
_cell.length_c   1.000
_cell.angle_alpha   90.00
_cell.angle_beta   90.00
_cell.angle_gamma   90.00
#
_symmetry.space_group_name_H-M   'P 1'
#
loop_
_entity.id
_entity.type
_entity.pdbx_description
1 polymer ?
#
loop_
_entity_poly.entity_id
_entity_poly.type
_entity_poly.pdbx_seq_one_letter_code
_entity_poly.pdbx_strand_id
1 'polypeptide(L)'
;ILNSAFKNQYEKLLKRISYSSLSVKDMNVADQLSLIYCLVLQERIQEGMELFSLLDKKKCVAEMEIVFDYFQAYMSLFNENEDQAGTLALDVCAKYRQRQLPRRFNKLFEDIEVLLRGELDDYQREEESNGDVRGTKTVHGFGDRDREMDKLSKATPSIEWEVDSWNRTIRVSYQLVKTLTVNFYTMNTEILFSQDPFFSEKESNPAKQAAFTYIAPITALHVTLKDVEKTQRVGVQDIAIPSNLKNQNLFIQVISENSIVCRPFYDNQLLLQVKENYGQLKVLNKNTNKPVKKAYVKVYAKTDQTTEFYKDGYTDLQGKFDYLSISTDQLQRATQLAILVSTEDLGCVVKQVNKPKQ
;
A
#
# COMPACT_ATOMS: atom_id res chain seq x y z
N ILE A 1 22.06 -12.06 -12.07
CA ILE A 1 22.36 -11.10 -13.16
C ILE A 1 21.83 -11.66 -14.48
N LEU A 2 20.76 -11.07 -15.03
CA LEU A 2 20.14 -11.52 -16.29
C LEU A 2 20.81 -10.93 -17.54
N ASN A 3 21.44 -9.75 -17.42
CA ASN A 3 22.25 -9.15 -18.48
C ASN A 3 23.59 -9.90 -18.64
N SER A 4 23.76 -10.61 -19.77
CA SER A 4 24.94 -11.44 -20.04
C SER A 4 26.23 -10.65 -20.17
N ALA A 5 26.19 -9.43 -20.72
CA ALA A 5 27.36 -8.56 -20.85
C ALA A 5 27.84 -8.08 -19.48
N PHE A 6 26.92 -7.62 -18.63
CA PHE A 6 27.25 -7.20 -17.26
C PHE A 6 27.74 -8.37 -16.42
N LYS A 7 27.12 -9.55 -16.55
CA LYS A 7 27.56 -10.77 -15.85
C LYS A 7 29.02 -11.11 -16.17
N ASN A 8 29.41 -11.06 -17.43
CA ASN A 8 30.79 -11.35 -17.86
C ASN A 8 31.78 -10.32 -17.30
N GLN A 9 31.41 -9.02 -17.30
CA GLN A 9 32.25 -7.98 -16.72
C GLN A 9 32.43 -8.15 -15.21
N TYR A 10 31.34 -8.46 -14.49
CA TYR A 10 31.37 -8.72 -13.05
C TYR A 10 32.21 -9.95 -12.71
N GLU A 11 32.07 -11.06 -13.45
CA GLU A 11 32.89 -12.26 -13.24
C GLU A 11 34.38 -12.01 -13.51
N LYS A 12 34.72 -11.21 -14.52
CA LYS A 12 36.11 -10.81 -14.79
C LYS A 12 36.69 -9.95 -13.66
N LEU A 13 35.89 -9.01 -13.13
CA LEU A 13 36.29 -8.19 -11.99
C LEU A 13 36.54 -9.07 -10.75
N LEU A 14 35.63 -9.97 -10.42
CA LEU A 14 35.80 -10.89 -9.29
C LEU A 14 37.02 -11.80 -9.46
N LYS A 15 37.25 -12.35 -10.66
CA LYS A 15 38.46 -13.14 -10.94
C LYS A 15 39.72 -12.31 -10.74
N ARG A 16 39.78 -11.08 -11.26
CA ARG A 16 40.92 -10.18 -11.06
C ARG A 16 41.18 -9.96 -9.57
N ILE A 17 40.16 -9.56 -8.82
CA ILE A 17 40.25 -9.30 -7.38
C ILE A 17 40.73 -10.55 -6.63
N SER A 18 40.23 -11.73 -6.98
CA SER A 18 40.61 -13.00 -6.33
C SER A 18 42.09 -13.35 -6.50
N TYR A 19 42.73 -12.90 -7.59
CA TYR A 19 44.15 -13.11 -7.82
C TYR A 19 45.03 -11.99 -7.26
N SER A 20 44.50 -10.77 -7.12
CA SER A 20 45.28 -9.60 -6.72
C SER A 20 45.19 -9.27 -5.23
N SER A 21 44.23 -9.83 -4.50
CA SER A 21 43.91 -9.38 -3.13
C SER A 21 43.55 -10.54 -2.21
N LEU A 22 44.06 -10.50 -0.98
CA LEU A 22 43.81 -11.50 0.06
C LEU A 22 42.62 -11.14 0.96
N SER A 23 42.26 -9.86 1.01
CA SER A 23 41.16 -9.32 1.81
C SER A 23 40.57 -8.07 1.14
N VAL A 24 39.36 -7.71 1.53
CA VAL A 24 38.68 -6.48 1.07
C VAL A 24 39.50 -5.23 1.41
N LYS A 25 40.26 -5.26 2.51
CA LYS A 25 41.12 -4.14 2.97
C LYS A 25 42.41 -3.98 2.16
N ASP A 26 42.91 -5.06 1.56
CA ASP A 26 44.14 -5.09 0.75
C ASP A 26 43.86 -4.89 -0.75
N MET A 27 42.60 -4.63 -1.08
CA MET A 27 42.16 -4.39 -2.45
C MET A 27 42.57 -2.99 -2.91
N ASN A 28 42.93 -2.87 -4.20
CA ASN A 28 43.19 -1.58 -4.81
C ASN A 28 41.93 -0.69 -4.75
N VAL A 29 42.11 0.62 -4.55
CA VAL A 29 41.03 1.62 -4.49
C VAL A 29 40.14 1.54 -5.73
N ALA A 30 40.74 1.33 -6.91
CA ALA A 30 40.00 1.20 -8.16
C ALA A 30 39.10 -0.03 -8.21
N ASP A 31 39.56 -1.15 -7.68
CA ASP A 31 38.78 -2.38 -7.60
C ASP A 31 37.68 -2.28 -6.55
N GLN A 32 37.96 -1.61 -5.42
CA GLN A 32 36.97 -1.33 -4.38
C GLN A 32 35.81 -0.48 -4.91
N LEU A 33 36.11 0.65 -5.56
CA LEU A 33 35.07 1.52 -6.15
C LEU A 33 34.33 0.83 -7.31
N SER A 34 35.02 0.01 -8.12
CA SER A 34 34.38 -0.78 -9.18
C SER A 34 33.44 -1.84 -8.60
N LEU A 35 33.79 -2.45 -7.48
CA LEU A 35 32.93 -3.42 -6.79
C LEU A 35 31.69 -2.74 -6.23
N ILE A 36 31.82 -1.56 -5.60
CA ILE A 36 30.68 -0.75 -5.15
C ILE A 36 29.76 -0.42 -6.32
N TYR A 37 30.31 0.02 -7.45
CA TYR A 37 29.54 0.27 -8.66
C TYR A 37 28.73 -0.97 -9.11
N CYS A 38 29.36 -2.15 -9.13
CA CYS A 38 28.66 -3.39 -9.46
C CYS A 38 27.58 -3.77 -8.45
N LEU A 39 27.77 -3.52 -7.16
CA LEU A 39 26.76 -3.76 -6.12
C LEU A 39 25.55 -2.84 -6.30
N VAL A 40 25.79 -1.56 -6.57
CA VAL A 40 24.72 -0.59 -6.87
C VAL A 40 23.92 -1.01 -8.11
N LEU A 41 24.59 -1.45 -9.18
CA LEU A 41 23.91 -1.98 -10.38
C LEU A 41 23.12 -3.28 -10.14
N GLN A 42 23.39 -3.99 -9.05
CA GLN A 42 22.64 -5.18 -8.64
C GLN A 42 21.54 -4.86 -7.63
N GLU A 43 21.27 -3.57 -7.37
CA GLU A 43 20.34 -3.09 -6.32
C GLU A 43 20.76 -3.52 -4.89
N ARG A 44 22.01 -3.93 -4.70
CA ARG A 44 22.59 -4.33 -3.40
C ARG A 44 23.21 -3.12 -2.69
N ILE A 45 22.38 -2.12 -2.44
CA ILE A 45 22.82 -0.80 -1.95
C ILE A 45 23.41 -0.89 -0.54
N GLN A 46 22.77 -1.64 0.36
CA GLN A 46 23.23 -1.81 1.74
C GLN A 46 24.65 -2.39 1.83
N GLU A 47 24.92 -3.46 1.07
CA GLU A 47 26.25 -4.05 1.00
C GLU A 47 27.29 -3.10 0.38
N GLY A 48 26.86 -2.27 -0.59
CA GLY A 48 27.67 -1.20 -1.16
C GLY A 48 28.04 -0.13 -0.13
N MET A 49 27.09 0.26 0.74
CA MET A 49 27.32 1.22 1.82
C MET A 49 28.25 0.68 2.91
N GLU A 50 28.07 -0.59 3.30
CA GLU A 50 28.98 -1.27 4.22
C GLU A 50 30.41 -1.27 3.69
N LEU A 51 30.60 -1.62 2.41
CA LEU A 51 31.91 -1.62 1.78
C LEU A 51 32.48 -0.20 1.65
N PHE A 52 31.65 0.80 1.34
CA PHE A 52 32.04 2.21 1.27
C PHE A 52 32.52 2.75 2.63
N SER A 53 31.87 2.34 3.74
CA SER A 53 32.26 2.76 5.09
C SER A 53 33.65 2.28 5.52
N LEU A 54 34.14 1.18 4.92
CA LEU A 54 35.44 0.59 5.20
C LEU A 54 36.58 1.25 4.41
N LEU A 55 36.28 2.16 3.47
CA LEU A 55 37.27 2.81 2.62
C LEU A 55 38.04 3.90 3.37
N ASP A 56 39.35 3.96 3.14
CA ASP A 56 40.17 5.08 3.60
C ASP A 56 39.94 6.30 2.70
N LYS A 57 39.18 7.27 3.20
CA LYS A 57 38.85 8.52 2.51
C LYS A 57 40.09 9.24 1.96
N LYS A 58 41.21 9.23 2.69
CA LYS A 58 42.42 9.98 2.27
C LYS A 58 43.06 9.36 1.03
N LYS A 59 43.11 8.03 0.95
CA LYS A 59 43.64 7.30 -0.20
C LYS A 59 42.71 7.41 -1.41
N CYS A 60 41.41 7.29 -1.19
CA CYS A 60 40.42 7.37 -2.26
C CYS A 60 40.38 8.74 -2.92
N VAL A 61 40.45 9.81 -2.12
CA VAL A 61 40.49 11.19 -2.62
C VAL A 61 41.79 11.48 -3.38
N ALA A 62 42.91 10.90 -2.97
CA ALA A 62 44.21 11.11 -3.63
C ALA A 62 44.27 10.50 -5.04
N GLU A 63 43.63 9.34 -5.26
CA GLU A 63 43.66 8.64 -6.56
C GLU A 63 42.44 8.94 -7.43
N MET A 64 41.23 8.99 -6.85
CA MET A 64 39.97 9.10 -7.58
C MET A 64 38.93 9.96 -6.85
N GLU A 65 39.30 11.22 -6.58
CA GLU A 65 38.47 12.24 -5.93
C GLU A 65 37.02 12.29 -6.48
N ILE A 66 36.84 12.44 -7.79
CA ILE A 66 35.52 12.67 -8.41
C ILE A 66 34.60 11.46 -8.21
N VAL A 67 35.12 10.25 -8.38
CA VAL A 67 34.32 9.01 -8.26
C VAL A 67 33.95 8.76 -6.81
N PHE A 68 34.89 8.99 -5.90
CA PHE A 68 34.64 8.87 -4.47
C PHE A 68 33.57 9.86 -3.99
N ASP A 69 33.70 11.14 -4.35
CA ASP A 69 32.74 12.17 -3.95
C ASP A 69 31.36 11.91 -4.59
N TYR A 70 31.30 11.42 -5.83
CA TYR A 70 30.03 10.99 -6.45
C TYR A 70 29.36 9.85 -5.66
N PHE A 71 30.10 8.80 -5.29
CA PHE A 71 29.53 7.73 -4.45
C PHE A 71 29.14 8.24 -3.07
N GLN A 72 29.89 9.18 -2.49
CA GLN A 72 29.51 9.81 -1.23
C GLN A 72 28.15 10.52 -1.34
N ALA A 73 27.96 11.32 -2.38
CA ALA A 73 26.69 12.00 -2.63
C ALA A 73 25.56 11.01 -2.96
N TYR A 74 25.83 10.00 -3.80
CA TYR A 74 24.83 8.99 -4.15
C TYR A 74 24.39 8.13 -2.95
N MET A 75 25.33 7.62 -2.15
CA MET A 75 25.01 6.80 -0.97
C MET A 75 24.30 7.61 0.11
N SER A 76 24.55 8.91 0.20
CA SER A 76 23.82 9.77 1.14
C SER A 76 22.32 9.85 0.84
N LEU A 77 21.88 9.58 -0.40
CA LEU A 77 20.46 9.48 -0.74
C LEU A 77 19.74 8.31 -0.04
N PHE A 78 20.48 7.32 0.46
CA PHE A 78 19.94 6.12 1.09
C PHE A 78 20.21 6.07 2.61
N ASN A 79 20.78 7.13 3.19
CA ASN A 79 21.02 7.23 4.62
C ASN A 79 19.76 7.63 5.39
N GLU A 80 19.58 7.08 6.58
CA GLU A 80 18.41 7.35 7.45
C GLU A 80 18.39 8.80 8.00
N ASN A 81 19.55 9.46 8.10
CA ASN A 81 19.66 10.84 8.58
C ASN A 81 19.48 11.84 7.43
N GLU A 82 18.23 12.09 7.02
CA GLU A 82 17.86 12.90 5.85
C GLU A 82 18.54 14.29 5.82
N ASP A 83 18.52 15.04 6.92
CA ASP A 83 19.05 16.42 6.97
C ASP A 83 20.57 16.48 6.75
N GLN A 84 21.32 15.66 7.49
CA GLN A 84 22.78 15.63 7.41
C GLN A 84 23.25 15.02 6.10
N ALA A 85 22.58 13.97 5.64
CA ALA A 85 22.92 13.32 4.38
C ALA A 85 22.61 14.22 3.18
N GLY A 86 21.47 14.93 3.21
CA GLY A 86 21.08 15.88 2.17
C GLY A 86 22.04 17.07 2.06
N THR A 87 22.45 17.67 3.19
CA THR A 87 23.44 18.77 3.17
C THR A 87 24.79 18.34 2.61
N LEU A 88 25.30 17.18 3.00
CA LEU A 88 26.55 16.62 2.46
C LEU A 88 26.47 16.38 0.95
N ALA A 89 25.36 15.83 0.46
CA ALA A 89 25.15 15.61 -0.95
C ALA A 89 25.15 16.93 -1.75
N LEU A 90 24.47 17.94 -1.22
CA LEU A 90 24.39 19.28 -1.83
C LEU A 90 25.75 19.99 -1.84
N ASP A 91 26.53 19.88 -0.76
CA ASP A 91 27.87 20.45 -0.67
C ASP A 91 28.82 19.85 -1.73
N VAL A 92 28.74 18.52 -1.92
CA VAL A 92 29.50 17.82 -2.96
C VAL A 92 29.05 18.27 -4.35
N CYS A 93 27.75 18.37 -4.61
CA CYS A 93 27.26 18.81 -5.92
C CYS A 93 27.68 20.27 -6.21
N ALA A 94 27.60 21.17 -5.22
CA ALA A 94 28.05 22.55 -5.32
C ALA A 94 29.55 22.67 -5.63
N LYS A 95 30.39 21.84 -4.99
CA LYS A 95 31.84 21.75 -5.25
C LYS A 95 32.14 21.45 -6.73
N TYR A 96 31.39 20.54 -7.34
CA TYR A 96 31.64 20.15 -8.73
C TYR A 96 30.94 21.02 -9.76
N ARG A 97 29.87 21.72 -9.39
CA ARG A 97 29.22 22.72 -10.25
C ARG A 97 30.12 23.92 -10.58
N GLN A 98 31.00 24.28 -9.65
CA GLN A 98 31.98 25.35 -9.85
C GLN A 98 33.21 24.92 -10.68
N ARG A 99 33.44 23.61 -10.83
CA ARG A 99 34.59 23.06 -11.54
C ARG A 99 34.22 22.83 -13.01
N GLN A 100 35.09 23.25 -13.94
CA GLN A 100 34.90 22.94 -15.37
C GLN A 100 35.22 21.46 -15.63
N LEU A 101 34.26 20.58 -15.40
CA LEU A 101 34.37 19.17 -15.75
C LEU A 101 33.81 18.91 -17.16
N PRO A 102 34.22 17.80 -17.79
CA PRO A 102 33.55 17.30 -18.98
C PRO A 102 32.05 17.10 -18.71
N ARG A 103 31.21 17.50 -19.66
CA ARG A 103 29.74 17.52 -19.55
C ARG A 103 29.12 16.22 -18.99
N ARG A 104 29.71 15.07 -19.31
CA ARG A 104 29.25 13.76 -18.81
C ARG A 104 29.30 13.62 -17.28
N PHE A 105 30.26 14.27 -16.62
CA PHE A 105 30.41 14.20 -15.16
C PHE A 105 29.56 15.24 -14.45
N ASN A 106 29.42 16.46 -15.02
CA ASN A 106 28.51 17.47 -14.47
C ASN A 106 27.06 16.95 -14.39
N LYS A 107 26.60 16.25 -15.42
CA LYS A 107 25.26 15.66 -15.45
C LYS A 107 25.00 14.66 -14.31
N LEU A 108 26.01 13.89 -13.88
CA LEU A 108 25.85 12.95 -12.76
C LEU A 108 25.57 13.67 -11.43
N PHE A 109 26.19 14.83 -11.20
CA PHE A 109 25.93 15.63 -10.01
C PHE A 109 24.63 16.43 -10.13
N GLU A 110 24.30 16.94 -11.32
CA GLU A 110 23.00 17.55 -11.59
C GLU A 110 21.85 16.56 -11.33
N ASP A 111 22.00 15.28 -11.69
CA ASP A 111 21.02 14.23 -11.41
C ASP A 111 20.75 14.05 -9.92
N ILE A 112 21.80 14.08 -9.08
CA ILE A 112 21.67 13.99 -7.63
C ILE A 112 20.97 15.25 -7.08
N GLU A 113 21.27 16.43 -7.61
CA GLU A 113 20.57 17.67 -7.22
C GLU A 113 19.08 17.63 -7.56
N VAL A 114 18.69 17.08 -8.72
CA VAL A 114 17.28 16.89 -9.10
C VAL A 114 16.59 15.95 -8.10
N LEU A 115 17.22 14.84 -7.73
CA LEU A 115 16.65 13.88 -6.79
C LEU A 115 16.44 14.49 -5.39
N LEU A 116 17.36 15.34 -4.93
CA LEU A 116 17.30 15.99 -3.63
C LEU A 116 16.32 17.16 -3.57
N ARG A 117 16.30 18.02 -4.59
CA ARG A 117 15.52 19.26 -4.60
C ARG A 117 14.16 19.12 -5.26
N GLY A 118 13.97 18.08 -6.08
CA GLY A 118 12.74 17.83 -6.83
C GLY A 118 12.50 18.78 -8.00
N GLU A 119 13.29 19.86 -8.14
CA GLU A 119 13.11 20.92 -9.14
C GLU A 119 14.48 21.43 -9.64
N LEU A 120 14.68 21.38 -10.96
CA LEU A 120 15.66 22.16 -11.71
C LEU A 120 14.99 22.53 -13.05
N ASP A 121 14.50 23.76 -13.17
CA ASP A 121 13.80 24.27 -14.36
C ASP A 121 14.64 24.17 -15.65
N ASP A 122 15.98 24.18 -15.53
CA ASP A 122 16.93 24.20 -16.65
C ASP A 122 17.57 22.82 -16.95
N TYR A 123 17.15 21.74 -16.28
CA TYR A 123 17.74 20.42 -16.48
C TYR A 123 17.21 19.77 -17.78
N GLN A 124 17.90 20.03 -18.90
CA GLN A 124 17.67 19.34 -20.18
C GLN A 124 18.83 18.40 -20.49
N ARG A 125 18.59 17.08 -20.42
CA ARG A 125 19.50 16.11 -21.05
C ARG A 125 19.28 16.22 -22.56
N GLU A 126 20.35 16.44 -23.34
CA GLU A 126 20.32 16.46 -24.82
C GLU A 126 19.78 15.15 -25.42
N GLU A 127 18.46 15.02 -25.38
CA GLU A 127 17.57 14.43 -26.40
C GLU A 127 16.30 15.30 -26.56
N GLU A 128 16.13 16.38 -25.78
CA GLU A 128 15.11 17.42 -26.03
C GLU A 128 15.43 18.33 -27.23
N SER A 129 16.18 17.86 -28.23
CA SER A 129 16.13 18.50 -29.55
C SER A 129 14.93 17.92 -30.30
N ASN A 130 13.84 18.69 -30.34
CA ASN A 130 12.81 18.57 -31.37
C ASN A 130 13.46 18.34 -32.74
N GLY A 131 13.35 17.14 -33.30
CA GLY A 131 13.96 16.85 -34.60
C GLY A 131 13.87 15.39 -35.01
N ASP A 132 12.76 15.06 -35.67
CA ASP A 132 12.56 13.93 -36.57
C ASP A 132 13.85 13.43 -37.26
N VAL A 133 14.33 12.23 -36.87
CA VAL A 133 15.16 11.39 -37.75
C VAL A 133 14.71 9.94 -37.63
N ARG A 134 13.81 9.57 -38.55
CA ARG A 134 13.58 8.22 -39.09
C ARG A 134 14.60 7.16 -38.61
N GLY A 135 14.12 6.20 -37.82
CA GLY A 135 14.62 4.82 -37.86
C GLY A 135 15.83 4.46 -37.00
N THR A 136 16.37 5.38 -36.20
CA THR A 136 17.40 5.03 -35.19
C THR A 136 16.69 4.74 -33.87
N LYS A 137 16.80 3.49 -33.37
CA LYS A 137 16.36 3.11 -32.02
C LYS A 137 16.89 4.15 -31.04
N THR A 138 16.01 4.96 -30.45
CA THR A 138 16.35 5.84 -29.33
C THR A 138 16.95 4.95 -28.26
N VAL A 139 18.26 5.05 -28.08
CA VAL A 139 18.95 4.32 -27.02
C VAL A 139 18.63 5.09 -25.76
N HIS A 140 17.48 4.78 -25.13
CA HIS A 140 17.15 5.33 -23.82
C HIS A 140 18.38 5.15 -22.92
N GLY A 141 18.99 6.26 -22.49
CA GLY A 141 20.05 6.21 -21.50
C GLY A 141 19.52 5.55 -20.23
N PHE A 142 20.41 4.88 -19.49
CA PHE A 142 20.08 4.39 -18.16
C PHE A 142 19.49 5.55 -17.32
N GLY A 143 18.29 5.37 -16.77
CA GLY A 143 17.55 6.36 -15.99
C GLY A 143 16.59 7.27 -16.77
N ASP A 144 16.62 7.31 -18.11
CA ASP A 144 15.71 8.20 -18.87
C ASP A 144 14.25 7.70 -18.82
N ARG A 145 14.05 6.38 -18.93
CA ARG A 145 12.73 5.77 -18.75
C ARG A 145 12.17 6.05 -17.36
N ASP A 146 13.00 5.95 -16.32
CA ASP A 146 12.55 6.13 -14.95
C ASP A 146 12.14 7.58 -14.67
N ARG A 147 12.79 8.56 -15.32
CA ARG A 147 12.41 9.99 -15.26
C ARG A 147 11.15 10.31 -16.05
N GLU A 148 11.00 9.75 -17.25
CA GLU A 148 9.74 9.88 -18.00
C GLU A 148 8.57 9.29 -17.21
N MET A 149 8.78 8.12 -16.60
CA MET A 149 7.81 7.50 -15.71
C MET A 149 7.56 8.35 -14.46
N ASP A 150 8.58 8.99 -13.87
CA ASP A 150 8.42 9.88 -12.71
C ASP A 150 7.67 11.18 -13.06
N LYS A 151 7.96 11.79 -14.21
CA LYS A 151 7.20 12.94 -14.74
C LYS A 151 5.73 12.56 -14.96
N LEU A 152 5.46 11.42 -15.58
CA LEU A 152 4.10 10.91 -15.79
C LEU A 152 3.41 10.58 -14.46
N SER A 153 4.13 9.99 -13.51
CA SER A 153 3.64 9.68 -12.17
C SER A 153 3.20 10.94 -11.42
N LYS A 154 4.04 11.99 -11.42
CA LYS A 154 3.74 13.28 -10.77
C LYS A 154 2.50 13.97 -11.35
N ALA A 155 2.22 13.78 -12.64
CA ALA A 155 1.05 14.33 -13.31
C ALA A 155 -0.20 13.44 -13.19
N THR A 156 -0.07 12.21 -12.68
CA THR A 156 -1.18 11.27 -12.56
C THR A 156 -1.95 11.54 -11.27
N PRO A 157 -3.27 11.78 -11.32
CA PRO A 157 -4.06 11.97 -10.12
C PRO A 157 -4.21 10.65 -9.36
N SER A 158 -4.13 10.73 -8.04
CA SER A 158 -4.24 9.57 -7.16
C SER A 158 -5.20 9.85 -6.01
N ILE A 159 -5.92 8.81 -5.60
CA ILE A 159 -6.85 8.86 -4.48
C ILE A 159 -6.81 7.55 -3.73
N GLU A 160 -6.62 7.66 -2.42
CA GLU A 160 -6.74 6.56 -1.47
C GLU A 160 -7.69 6.99 -0.36
N TRP A 161 -8.48 6.07 0.17
CA TRP A 161 -9.41 6.39 1.23
C TRP A 161 -9.58 5.22 2.19
N GLU A 162 -9.91 5.54 3.43
CA GLU A 162 -10.18 4.60 4.51
C GLU A 162 -11.41 5.03 5.29
N VAL A 163 -12.05 4.09 5.99
CA VAL A 163 -13.20 4.39 6.85
C VAL A 163 -12.78 4.27 8.30
N ASP A 164 -12.79 5.40 9.00
CA ASP A 164 -12.66 5.42 10.45
C ASP A 164 -14.00 5.01 11.06
N SER A 165 -14.03 3.75 11.54
CA SER A 165 -15.22 3.15 12.14
C SER A 165 -15.61 3.79 13.47
N TRP A 166 -14.66 4.40 14.19
CA TRP A 166 -14.93 5.02 15.49
C TRP A 166 -15.60 6.38 15.32
N ASN A 167 -15.04 7.20 14.42
CA ASN A 167 -15.55 8.55 14.16
C ASN A 167 -16.67 8.60 13.10
N ARG A 168 -16.95 7.48 12.42
CA ARG A 168 -17.88 7.39 11.27
C ARG A 168 -17.52 8.42 10.19
N THR A 169 -16.24 8.50 9.87
CA THR A 169 -15.68 9.41 8.88
C THR A 169 -14.92 8.64 7.81
N ILE A 170 -15.04 9.07 6.57
CA ILE A 170 -14.23 8.59 5.46
C ILE A 170 -13.04 9.53 5.34
N ARG A 171 -11.84 9.03 5.61
CA ARG A 171 -10.60 9.78 5.42
C ARG A 171 -10.13 9.57 3.99
N VAL A 172 -9.99 10.67 3.26
CA VAL A 172 -9.55 10.66 1.86
C VAL A 172 -8.19 11.33 1.75
N SER A 173 -7.22 10.60 1.23
CA SER A 173 -5.89 11.07 0.82
C SER A 173 -5.89 11.24 -0.70
N TYR A 174 -5.54 12.42 -1.20
CA TYR A 174 -5.64 12.74 -2.62
C TYR A 174 -4.50 13.60 -3.13
N GLN A 175 -4.22 13.46 -4.43
CA GLN A 175 -3.28 14.27 -5.18
C GLN A 175 -3.86 14.60 -6.57
N LEU A 176 -3.85 15.87 -6.95
CA LEU A 176 -4.38 16.38 -8.23
C LEU A 176 -5.88 16.05 -8.50
N VAL A 177 -6.67 15.81 -7.44
CA VAL A 177 -8.13 15.60 -7.53
C VAL A 177 -8.86 16.77 -6.90
N LYS A 178 -9.81 17.36 -7.62
CA LYS A 178 -10.59 18.53 -7.15
C LYS A 178 -11.97 18.17 -6.60
N THR A 179 -12.61 17.19 -7.21
CA THR A 179 -13.98 16.80 -6.88
C THR A 179 -14.10 15.30 -6.77
N LEU A 180 -14.89 14.85 -5.80
CA LEU A 180 -15.23 13.45 -5.63
C LEU A 180 -16.73 13.32 -5.36
N THR A 181 -17.29 12.16 -5.71
CA THR A 181 -18.67 11.80 -5.36
C THR A 181 -18.65 10.56 -4.48
N VAL A 182 -19.25 10.65 -3.29
CA VAL A 182 -19.44 9.52 -2.38
C VAL A 182 -20.88 9.05 -2.44
N ASN A 183 -21.08 7.83 -2.91
CA ASN A 183 -22.39 7.19 -2.95
C ASN A 183 -22.51 6.19 -1.79
N PHE A 184 -23.64 6.23 -1.10
CA PHE A 184 -23.98 5.32 -0.02
C PHE A 184 -25.12 4.40 -0.43
N TYR A 185 -24.88 3.09 -0.36
CA TYR A 185 -25.87 2.05 -0.59
C TYR A 185 -26.11 1.28 0.70
N THR A 186 -27.36 1.06 1.09
CA THR A 186 -27.65 0.15 2.21
C THR A 186 -27.52 -1.29 1.76
N MET A 187 -26.80 -2.07 2.54
CA MET A 187 -26.70 -3.51 2.34
C MET A 187 -27.78 -4.19 3.16
N ASN A 188 -28.68 -4.93 2.51
CA ASN A 188 -29.50 -5.89 3.24
C ASN A 188 -28.63 -7.10 3.60
N THR A 189 -27.98 -7.02 4.76
CA THR A 189 -27.00 -8.03 5.17
C THR A 189 -27.61 -9.40 5.43
N GLU A 190 -28.90 -9.50 5.73
CA GLU A 190 -29.56 -10.81 5.85
C GLU A 190 -29.68 -11.52 4.50
N ILE A 191 -30.05 -10.78 3.44
CA ILE A 191 -30.14 -11.34 2.08
C ILE A 191 -28.74 -11.75 1.60
N LEU A 192 -27.76 -10.85 1.73
CA LEU A 192 -26.38 -11.14 1.32
C LEU A 192 -25.80 -12.33 2.09
N PHE A 193 -26.06 -12.38 3.40
CA PHE A 193 -25.64 -13.51 4.23
C PHE A 193 -26.33 -14.81 3.82
N SER A 194 -27.60 -14.78 3.42
CA SER A 194 -28.31 -15.99 3.00
C SER A 194 -27.82 -16.51 1.63
N GLN A 195 -27.31 -15.61 0.78
CA GLN A 195 -26.72 -15.97 -0.52
C GLN A 195 -25.27 -16.45 -0.38
N ASP A 196 -24.47 -15.80 0.49
CA ASP A 196 -23.06 -16.11 0.69
C ASP A 196 -22.66 -15.94 2.17
N PRO A 197 -22.97 -16.92 3.05
CA PRO A 197 -22.74 -16.79 4.49
C PRO A 197 -21.26 -16.70 4.90
N PHE A 198 -20.37 -17.19 4.04
CA PHE A 198 -18.92 -17.27 4.30
C PHE A 198 -18.12 -16.21 3.54
N PHE A 199 -18.79 -15.19 3.01
CA PHE A 199 -18.15 -14.07 2.34
C PHE A 199 -17.03 -13.48 3.19
N SER A 200 -15.85 -13.35 2.60
CA SER A 200 -14.68 -12.73 3.23
C SER A 200 -14.35 -11.42 2.52
N GLU A 201 -14.14 -10.34 3.27
CA GLU A 201 -13.74 -9.02 2.73
C GLU A 201 -12.47 -9.08 1.85
N LYS A 202 -11.65 -10.12 2.04
CA LYS A 202 -10.43 -10.38 1.26
C LYS A 202 -10.68 -11.00 -0.12
N GLU A 203 -11.86 -11.57 -0.36
CA GLU A 203 -12.25 -12.08 -1.68
C GLU A 203 -12.81 -10.92 -2.52
N SER A 204 -11.89 -10.11 -3.03
CA SER A 204 -12.17 -9.04 -3.99
C SER A 204 -12.56 -9.64 -5.35
N ASN A 205 -13.74 -10.25 -5.45
CA ASN A 205 -14.28 -10.65 -6.75
C ASN A 205 -14.97 -9.43 -7.40
N PRO A 206 -14.39 -8.83 -8.46
CA PRO A 206 -14.90 -7.60 -9.06
C PRO A 206 -16.33 -7.74 -9.59
N ALA A 207 -16.75 -8.96 -9.96
CA ALA A 207 -18.11 -9.25 -10.40
C ALA A 207 -19.17 -9.01 -9.31
N LYS A 208 -18.83 -9.22 -8.02
CA LYS A 208 -19.77 -8.99 -6.90
C LYS A 208 -19.84 -7.51 -6.49
N GLN A 209 -18.78 -6.74 -6.73
CA GLN A 209 -18.79 -5.28 -6.55
C GLN A 209 -19.69 -4.58 -7.59
N ALA A 210 -19.78 -5.15 -8.80
CA ALA A 210 -20.62 -4.64 -9.89
C ALA A 210 -22.14 -4.80 -9.66
N ALA A 211 -22.57 -5.65 -8.72
CA ALA A 211 -24.00 -5.81 -8.41
C ALA A 211 -24.64 -4.52 -7.86
N PHE A 212 -23.85 -3.68 -7.19
CA PHE A 212 -24.32 -2.40 -6.64
C PHE A 212 -24.43 -1.28 -7.70
N THR A 213 -23.86 -1.47 -8.89
CA THR A 213 -23.97 -0.51 -10.00
C THR A 213 -25.41 -0.44 -10.56
N TYR A 214 -26.22 -1.47 -10.36
CA TYR A 214 -27.61 -1.53 -10.87
C TYR A 214 -28.66 -0.95 -9.92
N ILE A 215 -28.24 -0.48 -8.73
CA ILE A 215 -29.13 0.04 -7.70
C ILE A 215 -28.85 1.55 -7.54
N ALA A 216 -29.87 2.36 -7.27
CA ALA A 216 -29.69 3.76 -6.97
C ALA A 216 -29.14 3.95 -5.54
N PRO A 217 -28.18 4.87 -5.32
CA PRO A 217 -27.70 5.18 -3.98
C PRO A 217 -28.80 5.87 -3.16
N ILE A 218 -28.81 5.62 -1.85
CA ILE A 218 -29.74 6.30 -0.92
C ILE A 218 -29.30 7.74 -0.69
N THR A 219 -28.00 7.98 -0.69
CA THR A 219 -27.43 9.32 -0.56
C THR A 219 -26.19 9.40 -1.42
N ALA A 220 -26.10 10.50 -2.18
CA ALA A 220 -24.91 10.86 -2.95
C ALA A 220 -24.40 12.21 -2.40
N LEU A 221 -23.12 12.24 -2.02
CA LEU A 221 -22.44 13.46 -1.56
C LEU A 221 -21.43 13.89 -2.61
N HIS A 222 -21.63 15.08 -3.17
CA HIS A 222 -20.61 15.73 -3.98
C HIS A 222 -19.69 16.54 -3.04
N VAL A 223 -18.42 16.18 -3.00
CA VAL A 223 -17.43 16.81 -2.13
C VAL A 223 -16.39 17.51 -2.98
N THR A 224 -16.24 18.80 -2.75
CA THR A 224 -15.11 19.58 -3.26
C THR A 224 -13.95 19.42 -2.28
N LEU A 225 -12.82 18.94 -2.80
CA LEU A 225 -11.59 18.79 -2.05
C LEU A 225 -10.89 20.14 -1.93
N LYS A 226 -10.24 20.37 -0.79
CA LYS A 226 -9.46 21.60 -0.58
C LYS A 226 -8.22 21.60 -1.47
N ASP A 227 -7.79 22.78 -1.92
CA ASP A 227 -6.51 22.89 -2.59
C ASP A 227 -5.39 22.53 -1.61
N VAL A 228 -4.48 21.65 -2.05
CA VAL A 228 -3.33 21.24 -1.24
C VAL A 228 -2.36 22.41 -1.16
N GLU A 229 -1.96 22.80 0.05
CA GLU A 229 -0.94 23.84 0.24
C GLU A 229 0.36 23.43 -0.45
N LYS A 230 1.12 24.38 -1.02
CA LYS A 230 2.37 24.11 -1.75
C LYS A 230 3.42 23.33 -0.93
N THR A 231 3.29 23.31 0.39
CA THR A 231 4.15 22.60 1.34
C THR A 231 3.79 21.12 1.51
N GLN A 232 2.56 20.72 1.17
CA GLN A 232 2.09 19.35 1.30
C GLN A 232 2.02 18.68 -0.09
N ARG A 233 2.61 17.49 -0.20
CA ARG A 233 2.55 16.69 -1.44
C ARG A 233 1.21 15.96 -1.61
N VAL A 234 0.48 15.75 -0.51
CA VAL A 234 -0.78 15.00 -0.45
C VAL A 234 -1.77 15.77 0.42
N GLY A 235 -3.00 15.95 -0.08
CA GLY A 235 -4.11 16.51 0.69
C GLY A 235 -4.83 15.43 1.47
N VAL A 236 -5.29 15.77 2.69
CA VAL A 236 -6.12 14.88 3.52
C VAL A 236 -7.41 15.59 3.89
N GLN A 237 -8.55 14.92 3.70
CA GLN A 237 -9.86 15.44 4.07
C GLN A 237 -10.75 14.35 4.65
N ASP A 238 -11.34 14.63 5.81
CA ASP A 238 -12.30 13.74 6.46
C ASP A 238 -13.73 14.13 6.04
N ILE A 239 -14.52 13.15 5.59
CA ILE A 239 -15.92 13.29 5.16
C ILE A 239 -16.81 12.53 6.14
N ALA A 240 -17.75 13.22 6.78
CA ALA A 240 -18.66 12.59 7.74
C ALA A 240 -19.71 11.71 7.04
N ILE A 241 -19.94 10.51 7.57
CA ILE A 241 -21.03 9.64 7.11
C ILE A 241 -22.36 10.19 7.66
N PRO A 242 -23.36 10.44 6.78
CA PRO A 242 -24.66 10.98 7.18
C PRO A 242 -25.30 10.26 8.38
N SER A 243 -25.94 11.02 9.27
CA SER A 243 -26.52 10.50 10.52
C SER A 243 -27.77 9.63 10.29
N ASN A 244 -28.47 9.81 9.17
CA ASN A 244 -29.61 8.99 8.75
C ASN A 244 -29.21 7.55 8.41
N LEU A 245 -27.92 7.29 8.17
CA LEU A 245 -27.38 5.96 7.85
C LEU A 245 -26.72 5.28 9.06
N LYS A 246 -27.06 5.71 10.27
CA LYS A 246 -26.47 5.18 11.51
C LYS A 246 -26.98 3.77 11.79
N ASN A 247 -26.09 2.91 12.28
CA ASN A 247 -26.37 1.51 12.63
C ASN A 247 -26.85 0.67 11.45
N GLN A 248 -26.45 1.03 10.23
CA GLN A 248 -26.77 0.28 9.02
C GLN A 248 -25.47 -0.15 8.34
N ASN A 249 -25.49 -1.35 7.77
CA ASN A 249 -24.38 -1.82 6.97
C ASN A 249 -24.46 -1.16 5.59
N LEU A 250 -23.39 -0.47 5.21
CA LEU A 250 -23.31 0.34 4.01
C LEU A 250 -22.29 -0.23 3.04
N PHE A 251 -22.55 -0.06 1.76
CA PHE A 251 -21.56 -0.16 0.71
C PHE A 251 -21.23 1.26 0.27
N ILE A 252 -19.99 1.69 0.50
CA ILE A 252 -19.54 3.06 0.21
C ILE A 252 -18.77 3.00 -1.10
N GLN A 253 -19.21 3.77 -2.08
CA GLN A 253 -18.54 3.94 -3.36
C GLN A 253 -18.00 5.36 -3.44
N VAL A 254 -16.70 5.48 -3.70
CA VAL A 254 -16.03 6.75 -3.96
C VAL A 254 -15.69 6.81 -5.44
N ILE A 255 -16.24 7.81 -6.12
CA ILE A 255 -16.02 8.09 -7.54
C ILE A 255 -15.14 9.33 -7.65
N SER A 256 -14.00 9.17 -8.32
CA SER A 256 -13.14 10.26 -8.78
C SER A 256 -13.13 10.28 -10.32
N GLU A 257 -12.45 11.25 -10.93
CA GLU A 257 -12.33 11.34 -12.39
C GLU A 257 -11.72 10.07 -13.02
N ASN A 258 -10.78 9.42 -12.33
CA ASN A 258 -9.97 8.33 -12.89
C ASN A 258 -10.17 6.98 -12.19
N SER A 259 -10.92 6.93 -11.09
CA SER A 259 -11.12 5.68 -10.36
C SER A 259 -12.47 5.61 -9.66
N ILE A 260 -13.01 4.39 -9.60
CA ILE A 260 -14.18 4.04 -8.81
C ILE A 260 -13.75 2.94 -7.86
N VAL A 261 -13.78 3.23 -6.57
CA VAL A 261 -13.39 2.28 -5.52
C VAL A 261 -14.55 2.12 -4.55
N CYS A 262 -14.89 0.86 -4.24
CA CYS A 262 -15.97 0.53 -3.34
C CYS A 262 -15.45 -0.27 -2.15
N ARG A 263 -15.92 0.04 -0.93
CA ARG A 263 -15.63 -0.76 0.28
C ARG A 263 -16.89 -0.90 1.14
N PRO A 264 -17.11 -2.07 1.76
CA PRO A 264 -18.16 -2.22 2.75
C PRO A 264 -17.81 -1.47 4.04
N PHE A 265 -18.83 -0.98 4.73
CA PHE A 265 -18.74 -0.38 6.06
C PHE A 265 -19.84 -0.93 6.95
N TYR A 266 -19.45 -1.66 7.98
CA TYR A 266 -20.39 -2.31 8.90
C TYR A 266 -20.63 -1.45 10.15
N ASP A 267 -21.62 -0.55 10.09
CA ASP A 267 -22.00 0.28 11.25
C ASP A 267 -22.92 -0.52 12.19
N ASN A 268 -22.39 -1.02 13.30
CA ASN A 268 -23.16 -1.72 14.32
C ASN A 268 -22.67 -1.43 15.74
N GLN A 269 -23.60 -1.48 16.68
CA GLN A 269 -23.35 -1.31 18.11
C GLN A 269 -23.39 -2.65 18.86
N LEU A 270 -23.15 -3.77 18.16
CA LEU A 270 -23.25 -5.12 18.70
C LEU A 270 -21.87 -5.68 19.07
N LEU A 271 -21.70 -6.04 20.33
CA LEU A 271 -20.54 -6.78 20.83
C LEU A 271 -20.92 -8.25 20.97
N LEU A 272 -20.28 -9.11 20.17
CA LEU A 272 -20.52 -10.54 20.18
C LEU A 272 -19.44 -11.26 20.99
N GLN A 273 -19.87 -12.03 21.97
CA GLN A 273 -19.03 -12.96 22.72
C GLN A 273 -19.43 -14.38 22.33
N VAL A 274 -18.58 -15.04 21.54
CA VAL A 274 -18.77 -16.43 21.12
C VAL A 274 -17.94 -17.33 22.02
N LYS A 275 -18.60 -18.32 22.62
CA LYS A 275 -17.95 -19.42 23.34
C LYS A 275 -17.97 -20.67 22.46
N GLU A 276 -16.97 -20.78 21.58
CA GLU A 276 -16.93 -21.80 20.52
C GLU A 276 -17.13 -23.22 21.04
N ASN A 277 -16.37 -23.62 22.08
CA ASN A 277 -16.44 -24.96 22.65
C ASN A 277 -17.80 -25.32 23.27
N TYR A 278 -18.63 -24.33 23.60
CA TYR A 278 -19.93 -24.53 24.25
C TYR A 278 -21.12 -24.20 23.32
N GLY A 279 -20.86 -23.75 22.10
CA GLY A 279 -21.92 -23.38 21.16
C GLY A 279 -22.77 -22.20 21.55
N GLN A 280 -22.27 -21.34 22.44
CA GLN A 280 -23.06 -20.25 22.99
C GLN A 280 -22.57 -18.91 22.44
N LEU A 281 -23.51 -18.14 21.90
CA LEU A 281 -23.36 -16.76 21.55
C LEU A 281 -23.96 -15.89 22.66
N LYS A 282 -23.29 -14.80 23.01
CA LYS A 282 -23.86 -13.72 23.82
C LYS A 282 -23.73 -12.38 23.09
N VAL A 283 -24.82 -11.65 22.99
CA VAL A 283 -24.92 -10.36 22.32
C VAL A 283 -25.09 -9.25 23.35
N LEU A 284 -24.18 -8.29 23.32
CA LEU A 284 -24.15 -7.12 24.18
C LEU A 284 -24.20 -5.85 23.33
N ASN A 285 -24.73 -4.77 23.89
CA ASN A 285 -24.61 -3.45 23.28
C ASN A 285 -23.23 -2.86 23.62
N LYS A 286 -22.44 -2.45 22.62
CA LYS A 286 -21.07 -1.91 22.78
C LYS A 286 -21.01 -0.70 23.73
N ASN A 287 -22.02 0.15 23.70
CA ASN A 287 -22.03 1.42 24.43
C ASN A 287 -22.47 1.25 25.88
N THR A 288 -23.45 0.38 26.14
CA THR A 288 -24.03 0.22 27.48
C THR A 288 -23.56 -1.04 28.21
N ASN A 289 -22.89 -1.95 27.51
CA ASN A 289 -22.52 -3.30 27.99
C ASN A 289 -23.71 -4.15 28.48
N LYS A 290 -24.96 -3.75 28.15
CA LYS A 290 -26.17 -4.49 28.52
C LYS A 290 -26.47 -5.58 27.50
N PRO A 291 -27.06 -6.71 27.92
CA PRO A 291 -27.51 -7.75 26.99
C PRO A 291 -28.58 -7.26 26.02
N VAL A 292 -28.46 -7.68 24.77
CA VAL A 292 -29.43 -7.38 23.71
C VAL A 292 -30.41 -8.54 23.60
N LYS A 293 -31.66 -8.26 23.96
CA LYS A 293 -32.77 -9.23 23.93
C LYS A 293 -33.40 -9.26 22.54
N LYS A 294 -33.95 -10.40 22.13
CA LYS A 294 -34.67 -10.56 20.84
C LYS A 294 -33.85 -10.15 19.62
N ALA A 295 -32.52 -10.22 19.66
CA ALA A 295 -31.72 -10.08 18.45
C ALA A 295 -31.94 -11.32 17.58
N TYR A 296 -32.26 -11.11 16.30
CA TYR A 296 -32.42 -12.22 15.35
C TYR A 296 -31.05 -12.83 15.07
N VAL A 297 -30.95 -14.15 15.16
CA VAL A 297 -29.73 -14.90 14.89
C VAL A 297 -30.01 -15.92 13.80
N LYS A 298 -29.18 -15.95 12.76
CA LYS A 298 -29.27 -16.91 11.66
C LYS A 298 -27.91 -17.59 11.46
N VAL A 299 -27.92 -18.91 11.32
CA VAL A 299 -26.71 -19.73 11.29
C VAL A 299 -26.71 -20.59 10.04
N TYR A 300 -25.58 -20.59 9.35
CA TYR A 300 -25.28 -21.51 8.25
C TYR A 300 -24.08 -22.38 8.61
N ALA A 301 -24.09 -23.61 8.11
CA ALA A 301 -22.98 -24.53 8.21
C ALA A 301 -22.31 -24.70 6.84
N LYS A 302 -20.98 -24.62 6.85
CA LYS A 302 -20.15 -25.02 5.71
C LYS A 302 -19.84 -26.49 5.87
N THR A 303 -20.12 -27.26 4.83
CA THR A 303 -19.69 -28.65 4.68
C THR A 303 -18.65 -28.73 3.56
N ASP A 304 -18.07 -29.90 3.32
CA ASP A 304 -17.08 -30.09 2.26
C ASP A 304 -17.65 -29.86 0.85
N GLN A 305 -18.97 -30.02 0.67
CA GLN A 305 -19.62 -29.96 -0.64
C GLN A 305 -20.45 -28.69 -0.84
N THR A 306 -21.11 -28.19 0.21
CA THR A 306 -22.08 -27.10 0.11
C THR A 306 -22.15 -26.26 1.38
N THR A 307 -22.82 -25.11 1.28
CA THR A 307 -23.27 -24.33 2.44
C THR A 307 -24.75 -24.58 2.66
N GLU A 308 -25.14 -24.96 3.87
CA GLU A 308 -26.52 -25.31 4.22
C GLU A 308 -27.02 -24.49 5.41
N PHE A 309 -28.33 -24.21 5.42
CA PHE A 309 -28.98 -23.57 6.56
C PHE A 309 -28.94 -24.50 7.77
N TYR A 310 -28.54 -23.96 8.93
CA TYR A 310 -28.36 -24.73 10.14
C TYR A 310 -29.47 -24.48 11.16
N LYS A 311 -29.64 -23.21 11.56
CA LYS A 311 -30.60 -22.80 12.59
C LYS A 311 -30.81 -21.30 12.56
N ASP A 312 -31.97 -20.84 12.99
CA ASP A 312 -32.21 -19.46 13.35
C ASP A 312 -33.02 -19.32 14.65
N GLY A 313 -33.17 -18.10 15.13
CA GLY A 313 -33.95 -17.80 16.31
C GLY A 313 -33.61 -16.44 16.89
N TYR A 314 -33.86 -16.28 18.19
CA TYR A 314 -33.71 -14.99 18.88
C TYR A 314 -32.93 -15.15 20.18
N THR A 315 -32.18 -14.10 20.55
CA THR A 315 -31.51 -14.05 21.85
C THR A 315 -32.50 -13.95 23.01
N ASP A 316 -32.16 -14.58 24.14
CA ASP A 316 -32.96 -14.57 25.36
C ASP A 316 -32.85 -13.25 26.16
N LEU A 317 -33.43 -13.21 27.36
CA LEU A 317 -33.38 -12.04 28.26
C LEU A 317 -31.95 -11.65 28.69
N GLN A 318 -31.01 -12.58 28.63
CA GLN A 318 -29.58 -12.39 28.94
C GLN A 318 -28.73 -12.19 27.68
N GLY A 319 -29.37 -12.02 26.52
CA GLY A 319 -28.71 -11.84 25.23
C GLY A 319 -28.00 -13.10 24.74
N LYS A 320 -28.34 -14.28 25.26
CA LYS A 320 -27.71 -15.55 24.90
C LYS A 320 -28.48 -16.23 23.78
N PHE A 321 -27.76 -16.98 22.97
CA PHE A 321 -28.31 -17.86 21.94
C PHE A 321 -27.43 -19.10 21.82
N ASP A 322 -28.06 -20.26 21.77
CA ASP A 322 -27.40 -21.53 21.48
C ASP A 322 -27.45 -21.80 19.98
N TYR A 323 -26.29 -21.60 19.34
CA TYR A 323 -26.15 -21.72 17.90
C TYR A 323 -25.76 -23.12 17.44
N LEU A 324 -25.51 -24.08 18.34
CA LEU A 324 -25.11 -25.45 17.99
C LEU A 324 -26.22 -26.47 18.16
N SER A 325 -27.02 -26.40 19.23
CA SER A 325 -27.92 -27.53 19.51
C SER A 325 -29.07 -27.58 18.50
N ILE A 326 -29.01 -28.62 17.66
CA ILE A 326 -30.06 -29.08 16.75
C ILE A 326 -30.18 -30.60 16.84
N SER A 327 -31.35 -31.14 16.45
CA SER A 327 -31.65 -32.58 16.55
C SER A 327 -31.14 -33.42 15.37
N THR A 328 -30.24 -32.88 14.53
CA THR A 328 -29.75 -33.52 13.30
C THR A 328 -28.24 -33.73 13.33
N ASP A 329 -27.74 -34.48 12.35
CA ASP A 329 -26.33 -34.83 12.18
C ASP A 329 -25.49 -33.74 11.49
N GLN A 330 -26.09 -32.61 11.08
CA GLN A 330 -25.41 -31.57 10.28
C GLN A 330 -24.11 -31.07 10.93
N LEU A 331 -24.06 -31.00 12.27
CA LEU A 331 -22.85 -30.60 12.98
C LEU A 331 -21.66 -31.55 12.75
N GLN A 332 -21.94 -32.84 12.55
CA GLN A 332 -20.89 -33.82 12.28
C GLN A 332 -20.23 -33.56 10.92
N ARG A 333 -21.04 -33.14 9.92
CA ARG A 333 -20.61 -32.81 8.55
C ARG A 333 -20.07 -31.40 8.40
N ALA A 334 -20.36 -30.51 9.35
CA ALA A 334 -19.89 -29.13 9.32
C ALA A 334 -18.37 -29.04 9.57
N THR A 335 -17.69 -28.16 8.83
CA THR A 335 -16.30 -27.77 9.06
C THR A 335 -16.23 -26.40 9.74
N GLN A 336 -17.16 -25.51 9.40
CA GLN A 336 -17.23 -24.14 9.90
C GLN A 336 -18.69 -23.68 9.98
N LEU A 337 -18.97 -22.73 10.87
CA LEU A 337 -20.28 -22.09 10.98
C LEU A 337 -20.16 -20.58 10.72
N ALA A 338 -21.18 -20.00 10.11
CA ALA A 338 -21.33 -18.57 9.98
C ALA A 338 -22.59 -18.13 10.71
N ILE A 339 -22.50 -17.07 11.50
CA ILE A 339 -23.55 -16.57 12.39
C ILE A 339 -23.83 -15.11 12.05
N LEU A 340 -25.04 -14.81 11.61
CA LEU A 340 -25.58 -13.46 11.47
C LEU A 340 -26.31 -13.10 12.76
N VAL A 341 -26.07 -11.91 13.27
CA VAL A 341 -26.90 -11.27 14.30
C VAL A 341 -27.45 -9.98 13.74
N SER A 342 -28.78 -9.82 13.78
CA SER A 342 -29.48 -8.65 13.26
C SER A 342 -30.42 -8.07 14.32
N THR A 343 -30.48 -6.75 14.38
CA THR A 343 -31.37 -5.99 15.26
C THR A 343 -31.93 -4.80 14.49
N GLU A 344 -33.13 -4.35 14.87
CA GLU A 344 -33.76 -3.18 14.26
C GLU A 344 -32.95 -1.90 14.51
N ASP A 345 -32.46 -1.71 15.74
CA ASP A 345 -31.84 -0.44 16.14
C ASP A 345 -30.31 -0.45 16.24
N LEU A 346 -29.68 -1.59 16.52
CA LEU A 346 -28.24 -1.68 16.83
C LEU A 346 -27.40 -2.18 15.64
N GLY A 347 -28.05 -2.40 14.50
CA GLY A 347 -27.45 -2.85 13.26
C GLY A 347 -27.28 -4.37 13.19
N CYS A 348 -26.36 -4.81 12.34
CA CYS A 348 -26.18 -6.21 11.99
C CYS A 348 -24.71 -6.57 11.85
N VAL A 349 -24.34 -7.79 12.27
CA VAL A 349 -22.96 -8.27 12.25
C VAL A 349 -22.91 -9.76 11.92
N VAL A 350 -21.90 -10.14 11.15
CA VAL A 350 -21.62 -11.54 10.78
C VAL A 350 -20.35 -12.00 11.49
N LYS A 351 -20.38 -13.21 12.05
CA LYS A 351 -19.22 -13.85 12.67
C LYS A 351 -19.08 -15.28 12.16
N GLN A 352 -17.92 -15.60 11.60
CA GLN A 352 -17.54 -16.97 11.29
C GLN A 352 -16.83 -17.60 12.49
N VAL A 353 -17.18 -18.85 12.79
CA VAL A 353 -16.66 -19.60 13.94
C VAL A 353 -16.30 -21.02 13.49
N ASN A 354 -15.26 -21.59 14.07
CA ASN A 354 -14.88 -22.96 13.76
C ASN A 354 -15.86 -23.95 14.40
N LYS A 355 -15.92 -25.15 13.83
CA LYS A 355 -16.58 -26.26 14.52
C LYS A 355 -15.90 -26.47 15.90
N PRO A 356 -16.69 -26.62 16.98
CA PRO A 356 -16.14 -26.90 18.31
C PRO A 356 -15.28 -28.17 18.29
N LYS A 357 -14.16 -28.14 19.01
CA LYS A 357 -13.37 -29.34 19.26
C LYS A 357 -14.14 -30.18 20.29
N GLN A 358 -14.65 -31.33 19.87
CA GLN A 358 -15.20 -32.34 20.78
C GLN A 358 -14.10 -32.95 21.63
#